data_AF-A0A920AU78-F1
#
_entry.id   AF-A0A920AU78-F1
#
_cell.length_a   1.000
_cell.length_b   1.000
_cell.length_c   1.000
_cell.angle_alpha   90.00
_cell.angle_beta   90.00
_cell.angle_gamma   90.00
#
_symmetry.space_group_name_H-M   'P 1'
#
loop_
_entity.id
_entity.type
_entity.pdbx_description
1 polymer ?
#
loop_
_entity_poly.entity_id
_entity_poly.type
_entity_poly.pdbx_seq_one_letter_code
_entity_poly.pdbx_strand_id
1 'polypeptide(L)'
;MLWLRSLLRIFYLRDLVNKLNIDKFVHFDSDVLIFKAFNDIEYDFSKTKFNITPLSDNEIIFGYSCSLNNQNFNNVVTRIENYLFKFNDDEAKNLLSRDLNEMKLLKIIYNEAPDLFNLLPVTPQDESREVFDPASYGQYLGGTKDRFSKKFTDNNHLAGKIIKKNLYEPKIVNSYPKIISENNEYELLNLHIHSKKIKRFLPK
;
A
#
# COMPACT_ATOMS: atom_id res chain seq x y z
N MET A 1 -17.65 4.43 9.34
CA MET A 1 -17.96 4.53 7.89
C MET A 1 -16.72 4.43 7.00
N LEU A 2 -15.58 5.06 7.33
CA LEU A 2 -14.34 4.94 6.54
C LEU A 2 -13.89 3.48 6.32
N TRP A 3 -13.67 2.72 7.40
CA TRP A 3 -13.11 1.38 7.35
C TRP A 3 -13.94 0.39 6.55
N LEU A 4 -15.26 0.40 6.73
CA LEU A 4 -16.16 -0.42 5.93
C LEU A 4 -16.10 -0.05 4.44
N ARG A 5 -15.99 1.23 4.09
CA ARG A 5 -15.86 1.64 2.67
C ARG A 5 -14.53 1.21 2.08
N SER A 6 -13.44 1.28 2.84
CA SER A 6 -12.12 0.75 2.44
C SER A 6 -12.21 -0.76 2.15
N LEU A 7 -12.90 -1.51 3.01
CA LEU A 7 -13.15 -2.94 2.80
C LEU A 7 -14.02 -3.20 1.56
N LEU A 8 -15.14 -2.50 1.42
CA LEU A 8 -16.06 -2.66 0.27
C LEU A 8 -15.38 -2.41 -1.07
N ARG A 9 -14.38 -1.52 -1.13
CA ARG A 9 -13.60 -1.26 -2.35
C ARG A 9 -12.93 -2.53 -2.89
N ILE A 10 -12.45 -3.42 -2.02
CA ILE A 10 -11.82 -4.69 -2.43
C ILE A 10 -12.84 -5.55 -3.20
N PHE A 11 -14.06 -5.65 -2.68
CA PHE A 11 -15.16 -6.38 -3.32
C PHE A 11 -15.59 -5.73 -4.63
N TYR A 12 -15.77 -4.42 -4.64
CA TYR A 12 -16.15 -3.69 -5.87
C TYR A 12 -15.10 -3.81 -6.96
N LEU A 13 -13.82 -3.77 -6.61
CA LEU A 13 -12.75 -3.96 -7.58
C LEU A 13 -12.80 -5.38 -8.16
N ARG A 14 -13.02 -6.40 -7.31
CA ARG A 14 -13.12 -7.79 -7.77
C ARG A 14 -14.26 -7.95 -8.75
N ASP A 15 -15.44 -7.44 -8.38
CA ASP A 15 -16.64 -7.55 -9.21
C ASP A 15 -16.47 -6.80 -10.53
N LEU A 16 -15.81 -5.64 -10.53
CA LEU A 16 -15.48 -4.88 -11.74
C LEU A 16 -14.51 -5.64 -12.65
N VAL A 17 -13.41 -6.15 -12.09
CA VAL A 17 -12.37 -6.90 -12.81
C VAL A 17 -12.98 -8.14 -13.47
N ASN A 18 -13.80 -8.89 -12.73
CA ASN A 18 -14.48 -10.07 -13.25
C ASN A 18 -15.54 -9.71 -14.31
N LYS A 19 -16.36 -8.69 -14.07
CA LYS A 19 -17.40 -8.26 -15.02
C LYS A 19 -16.83 -7.76 -16.34
N LEU A 20 -15.66 -7.13 -16.31
CA LEU A 20 -14.98 -6.60 -17.49
C LEU A 20 -13.97 -7.59 -18.10
N ASN A 21 -13.82 -8.80 -17.55
CA ASN A 21 -12.83 -9.78 -17.96
C ASN A 21 -11.40 -9.22 -18.00
N ILE A 22 -11.04 -8.40 -17.01
CA ILE A 22 -9.69 -7.83 -16.89
C ILE A 22 -8.78 -8.90 -16.28
N ASP A 23 -7.78 -9.36 -17.04
CA ASP A 23 -6.81 -10.35 -16.53
C ASP A 23 -5.73 -9.73 -15.64
N LYS A 24 -5.27 -8.53 -16.01
CA LYS A 24 -4.17 -7.85 -15.32
C LYS A 24 -4.57 -6.42 -15.01
N PHE A 25 -4.29 -5.98 -13.79
CA PHE A 25 -4.61 -4.62 -13.37
C PHE A 25 -3.61 -4.10 -12.34
N VAL A 26 -3.51 -2.78 -12.29
CA VAL A 26 -2.87 -2.03 -11.21
C VAL A 26 -3.98 -1.23 -10.53
N HIS A 27 -4.00 -1.27 -9.21
CA HIS A 27 -4.91 -0.51 -8.36
C HIS A 27 -4.10 0.46 -7.51
N PHE A 28 -4.60 1.69 -7.40
CA PHE A 28 -4.10 2.64 -6.44
C PHE A 28 -5.22 3.56 -5.94
N ASP A 29 -5.09 4.04 -4.71
CA ASP A 29 -6.05 4.96 -4.11
C ASP A 29 -6.02 6.33 -4.78
N SER A 30 -7.12 7.08 -4.68
CA SER A 30 -7.24 8.41 -5.31
C SER A 30 -6.24 9.44 -4.75
N ASP A 31 -5.69 9.19 -3.58
CA ASP A 31 -4.65 9.98 -2.91
C ASP A 31 -3.26 9.34 -3.04
N VAL A 32 -3.08 8.41 -3.98
CA VAL A 32 -1.78 7.85 -4.35
C VAL A 32 -1.35 8.42 -5.70
N LEU A 33 -0.24 9.15 -5.71
CA LEU A 33 0.41 9.65 -6.91
C LEU A 33 1.40 8.63 -7.44
N ILE A 34 1.42 8.42 -8.76
CA ILE A 34 2.32 7.50 -9.45
C ILE A 34 3.44 8.30 -10.13
N PHE A 35 4.69 7.92 -9.86
CA PHE A 35 5.87 8.58 -10.41
C PHE A 35 6.59 7.75 -11.47
N LYS A 36 6.48 6.41 -11.40
CA LYS A 36 6.98 5.49 -12.41
C LYS A 36 5.82 4.75 -13.07
N ALA A 37 5.79 4.71 -14.40
CA ALA A 37 4.77 3.93 -15.11
C ALA A 37 4.97 2.44 -14.84
N PHE A 38 3.89 1.67 -14.77
CA PHE A 38 3.95 0.25 -14.40
C PHE A 38 4.92 -0.56 -15.27
N ASN A 39 4.96 -0.28 -16.57
CA ASN A 39 5.82 -0.98 -17.53
C ASN A 39 7.31 -0.63 -17.41
N ASP A 40 7.64 0.46 -16.70
CA ASP A 40 9.02 0.91 -16.50
C ASP A 40 9.58 0.43 -15.15
N ILE A 41 8.78 -0.21 -14.31
CA ILE A 41 9.19 -0.75 -13.01
C ILE A 41 10.04 -2.01 -13.24
N GLU A 42 11.22 -2.05 -12.65
CA GLU A 42 12.17 -3.17 -12.78
C GLU A 42 11.92 -4.29 -11.75
N TYR A 43 11.22 -4.00 -10.66
CA TYR A 43 10.84 -4.97 -9.65
C TYR A 43 10.09 -6.17 -10.25
N ASP A 44 10.56 -7.39 -9.93
CA ASP A 44 9.95 -8.64 -10.40
C ASP A 44 8.66 -8.94 -9.63
N PHE A 45 7.54 -8.44 -10.15
CA PHE A 45 6.22 -8.71 -9.61
C PHE A 45 5.86 -10.20 -9.73
N SER A 46 5.27 -10.75 -8.67
CA SER A 46 4.79 -12.12 -8.70
C SER A 46 3.63 -12.27 -9.69
N LYS A 47 3.76 -13.27 -10.58
CA LYS A 47 2.73 -13.65 -11.54
C LYS A 47 1.65 -14.55 -10.94
N THR A 48 1.95 -15.22 -9.83
CA THR A 48 1.08 -16.22 -9.20
C THR A 48 0.52 -15.76 -7.85
N LYS A 49 0.92 -14.59 -7.36
CA LYS A 49 0.46 -14.01 -6.10
C LYS A 49 -0.11 -12.60 -6.33
N PHE A 50 -0.86 -12.10 -5.37
CA PHE A 50 -1.34 -10.73 -5.37
C PHE A 50 -0.27 -9.80 -4.80
N ASN A 51 0.12 -8.76 -5.54
CA ASN A 51 1.19 -7.86 -5.15
C ASN A 51 0.60 -6.67 -4.37
N ILE A 52 1.07 -6.46 -3.14
CA ILE A 52 0.51 -5.43 -2.24
C ILE A 52 1.57 -4.90 -1.27
N THR A 53 1.40 -3.67 -0.78
CA THR A 53 2.34 -3.04 0.15
C THR A 53 2.02 -3.38 1.63
N PRO A 54 3.02 -3.82 2.42
CA PRO A 54 2.89 -3.89 3.88
C PRO A 54 3.07 -2.50 4.52
N LEU A 55 2.23 -2.13 5.48
CA LEU A 55 2.39 -0.87 6.23
C LEU A 55 3.23 -1.07 7.49
N SER A 56 2.85 -2.06 8.29
CA SER A 56 3.42 -2.37 9.60
C SER A 56 3.54 -3.89 9.77
N ASP A 57 4.07 -4.35 10.91
CA ASP A 57 4.12 -5.78 11.21
C ASP A 57 2.72 -6.41 11.30
N ASN A 58 1.70 -5.59 11.57
CA ASN A 58 0.32 -6.00 11.82
C ASN A 58 -0.69 -5.52 10.77
N GLU A 59 -0.25 -4.79 9.74
CA GLU A 59 -1.14 -4.16 8.77
C GLU A 59 -0.57 -4.23 7.36
N ILE A 60 -1.43 -4.62 6.42
CA ILE A 60 -1.20 -4.52 4.97
C ILE A 60 -2.12 -3.43 4.44
N ILE A 61 -1.67 -2.61 3.50
CA ILE A 61 -2.48 -1.50 3.00
C ILE A 61 -2.82 -1.68 1.53
N PHE A 62 -4.10 -1.58 1.20
CA PHE A 62 -4.59 -1.64 -0.18
C PHE A 62 -4.53 -0.27 -0.87
N GLY A 63 -3.40 0.44 -0.72
CA GLY A 63 -3.19 1.77 -1.29
C GLY A 63 -2.52 1.74 -2.67
N TYR A 64 -1.55 0.83 -2.88
CA TYR A 64 -1.00 0.49 -4.19
C TYR A 64 -0.88 -1.04 -4.26
N SER A 65 -1.43 -1.64 -5.31
CA SER A 65 -1.42 -3.09 -5.50
C SER A 65 -1.56 -3.45 -6.98
N CYS A 66 -1.17 -4.66 -7.36
CA CYS A 66 -1.41 -5.14 -8.71
C CYS A 66 -1.60 -6.66 -8.76
N SER A 67 -2.33 -7.08 -9.80
CA SER A 67 -2.52 -8.48 -10.13
C SER A 67 -2.08 -8.72 -11.56
N LEU A 68 -1.23 -9.73 -11.76
CA LEU A 68 -0.78 -10.15 -13.08
C LEU A 68 -1.57 -11.35 -13.64
N ASN A 69 -2.64 -11.72 -12.94
CA ASN A 69 -3.65 -12.70 -13.31
C ASN A 69 -4.89 -12.42 -12.45
N ASN A 70 -6.11 -12.52 -13.01
CA ASN A 70 -7.34 -12.24 -12.27
C ASN A 70 -7.58 -13.19 -11.08
N GLN A 71 -7.06 -14.41 -11.16
CA GLN A 71 -7.21 -15.44 -10.12
C GLN A 71 -6.50 -15.04 -8.82
N ASN A 72 -5.34 -14.37 -8.90
CA ASN A 72 -4.57 -14.05 -7.70
C ASN A 72 -5.39 -13.14 -6.76
N PHE A 73 -6.01 -12.10 -7.31
CA PHE A 73 -6.87 -11.20 -6.53
C PHE A 73 -8.17 -11.89 -6.11
N ASN A 74 -8.83 -12.64 -7.01
CA ASN A 74 -10.04 -13.40 -6.67
C ASN A 74 -9.81 -14.32 -5.46
N ASN A 75 -8.70 -15.06 -5.43
CA ASN A 75 -8.36 -15.95 -4.32
C ASN A 75 -8.21 -15.19 -3.00
N VAL A 76 -7.59 -14.02 -2.99
CA VAL A 76 -7.49 -13.17 -1.79
C VAL A 76 -8.88 -12.74 -1.32
N VAL A 77 -9.72 -12.23 -2.22
CA VAL A 77 -11.06 -11.76 -1.86
C VAL A 77 -11.95 -12.91 -1.37
N THR A 78 -11.89 -14.08 -1.99
CA THR A 78 -12.61 -15.27 -1.51
C THR A 78 -12.17 -15.70 -0.11
N ARG A 79 -10.88 -15.56 0.24
CA ARG A 79 -10.42 -15.80 1.62
C ARG A 79 -11.00 -14.78 2.61
N ILE A 80 -11.07 -13.52 2.21
CA ILE A 80 -11.73 -12.47 3.01
C ILE A 80 -13.22 -12.83 3.22
N GLU A 81 -13.95 -13.20 2.17
CA GLU A 81 -15.37 -13.61 2.29
C GLU A 81 -15.56 -14.76 3.26
N ASN A 82 -14.78 -15.83 3.08
CA ASN A 82 -14.86 -17.01 3.93
C ASN A 82 -14.52 -16.70 5.38
N TYR A 83 -13.65 -15.72 5.64
CA TYR A 83 -13.36 -15.26 6.98
C TYR A 83 -14.55 -14.46 7.56
N LEU A 84 -15.11 -13.54 6.79
CA LEU A 84 -16.23 -12.70 7.22
C LEU A 84 -17.53 -13.49 7.41
N PHE A 85 -17.77 -14.56 6.64
CA PHE A 85 -18.95 -15.42 6.80
C PHE A 85 -19.00 -16.17 8.13
N LYS A 86 -17.89 -16.21 8.88
CA LYS A 86 -17.84 -16.79 10.23
C LYS A 86 -18.35 -15.82 11.30
N PHE A 87 -18.52 -14.54 10.96
CA PHE A 87 -18.85 -13.51 11.93
C PHE A 87 -20.31 -13.60 12.35
N ASN A 88 -20.55 -13.44 13.65
CA ASN A 88 -21.87 -13.04 14.15
C ASN A 88 -22.05 -11.50 14.08
N ASP A 89 -23.25 -11.03 14.41
CA ASP A 89 -23.61 -9.61 14.34
C ASP A 89 -22.71 -8.70 15.20
N ASP A 90 -22.23 -9.19 16.35
CA ASP A 90 -21.35 -8.41 17.22
C ASP A 90 -19.92 -8.33 16.67
N GLU A 91 -19.41 -9.42 16.10
CA GLU A 91 -18.11 -9.43 15.41
C GLU A 91 -18.13 -8.53 14.18
N ALA A 92 -19.24 -8.51 13.43
CA ALA A 92 -19.42 -7.64 12.28
C ALA A 92 -19.35 -6.14 12.63
N LYS A 93 -19.76 -5.74 13.84
CA LYS A 93 -19.63 -4.35 14.31
C LYS A 93 -18.17 -3.90 14.41
N ASN A 94 -17.23 -4.82 14.65
CA ASN A 94 -15.80 -4.49 14.72
C ASN A 94 -15.23 -4.01 13.37
N LEU A 95 -15.87 -4.36 12.24
CA LEU A 95 -15.51 -3.85 10.91
C LEU A 95 -15.71 -2.34 10.76
N LEU A 96 -16.49 -1.73 11.66
CA LEU A 96 -16.69 -0.29 11.73
C LEU A 96 -15.63 0.42 12.59
N SER A 97 -14.85 -0.32 13.38
CA SER A 97 -13.88 0.21 14.34
C SER A 97 -12.45 0.14 13.80
N ARG A 98 -11.48 0.65 14.58
CA ARG A 98 -10.06 0.50 14.29
C ARG A 98 -9.51 -0.87 14.70
N ASP A 99 -10.28 -1.65 15.45
CA ASP A 99 -9.82 -2.92 16.00
C ASP A 99 -9.70 -3.97 14.91
N LEU A 100 -10.64 -3.97 13.97
CA LEU A 100 -10.65 -4.81 12.78
C LEU A 100 -11.01 -3.99 11.52
N ASN A 101 -10.06 -3.19 11.05
CA ASN A 101 -10.19 -2.52 9.75
C ASN A 101 -9.71 -3.43 8.61
N GLU A 102 -9.92 -2.98 7.37
CA GLU A 102 -9.49 -3.67 6.15
C GLU A 102 -7.99 -4.04 6.17
N MET A 103 -7.14 -3.18 6.70
CA MET A 103 -5.69 -3.39 6.72
C MET A 103 -5.26 -4.54 7.64
N LYS A 104 -5.88 -4.62 8.83
CA LYS A 104 -5.68 -5.72 9.77
C LYS A 104 -6.32 -7.01 9.25
N LEU A 105 -7.47 -6.92 8.61
CA LEU A 105 -8.12 -8.06 7.97
C LEU A 105 -7.22 -8.67 6.88
N LEU A 106 -6.65 -7.85 6.00
CA LEU A 106 -5.66 -8.30 5.02
C LEU A 106 -4.45 -8.98 5.68
N LYS A 107 -3.97 -8.45 6.81
CA LYS A 107 -2.89 -9.08 7.57
C LYS A 107 -3.29 -10.45 8.13
N ILE A 108 -4.51 -10.59 8.65
CA ILE A 108 -5.04 -11.88 9.12
C ILE A 108 -5.05 -12.89 7.98
N ILE A 109 -5.60 -12.52 6.83
CA ILE A 109 -5.63 -13.38 5.64
C ILE A 109 -4.21 -13.73 5.15
N TYR A 110 -3.29 -12.76 5.17
CA TYR A 110 -1.88 -13.02 4.87
C TYR A 110 -1.25 -14.04 5.82
N ASN A 111 -1.54 -13.97 7.12
CA ASN A 111 -1.00 -14.93 8.09
C ASN A 111 -1.58 -16.34 7.89
N GLU A 112 -2.85 -16.45 7.48
CA GLU A 112 -3.49 -17.74 7.18
C GLU A 112 -3.08 -18.35 5.84
N ALA A 113 -2.80 -17.51 4.84
CA ALA A 113 -2.52 -17.93 3.47
C ALA A 113 -1.43 -17.04 2.83
N PRO A 114 -0.17 -17.07 3.34
CA PRO A 114 0.90 -16.19 2.89
C PRO A 114 1.26 -16.41 1.41
N ASP A 115 1.02 -17.61 0.90
CA ASP A 115 1.26 -17.94 -0.51
C ASP A 115 0.37 -17.21 -1.51
N LEU A 116 -0.69 -16.54 -1.04
CA LEU A 116 -1.51 -15.69 -1.91
C LEU A 116 -0.92 -14.30 -2.12
N PHE A 117 0.10 -13.91 -1.35
CA PHE A 117 0.60 -12.53 -1.33
C PHE A 117 2.07 -12.44 -1.71
N ASN A 118 2.39 -11.43 -2.50
CA ASN A 118 3.72 -10.90 -2.66
C ASN A 118 3.76 -9.51 -2.01
N LEU A 119 4.55 -9.37 -0.94
CA LEU A 119 4.69 -8.10 -0.24
C LEU A 119 5.74 -7.24 -0.95
N LEU A 120 5.29 -6.10 -1.47
CA LEU A 120 6.13 -5.16 -2.19
C LEU A 120 7.17 -4.51 -1.26
N PRO A 121 8.38 -4.17 -1.76
CA PRO A 121 9.42 -3.56 -0.96
C PRO A 121 9.01 -2.13 -0.57
N VAL A 122 8.76 -1.92 0.72
CA VAL A 122 8.45 -0.60 1.30
C VAL A 122 9.62 0.01 2.05
N THR A 123 10.72 -0.73 2.16
CA THR A 123 12.01 -0.26 2.65
C THR A 123 13.06 -0.55 1.59
N PRO A 124 14.12 0.26 1.50
CA PRO A 124 15.28 -0.03 0.66
C PRO A 124 15.80 -1.46 0.84
N GLN A 125 16.13 -2.11 -0.28
CA GLN A 125 16.70 -3.46 -0.35
C GLN A 125 17.99 -3.40 -1.17
N ASP A 126 18.97 -4.25 -0.88
CA ASP A 126 20.24 -4.24 -1.64
C ASP A 126 20.04 -4.67 -3.11
N GLU A 127 19.06 -5.56 -3.36
CA GLU A 127 18.77 -6.15 -4.66
C GLU A 127 17.87 -5.27 -5.55
N SER A 128 17.22 -4.23 -5.00
CA SER A 128 16.31 -3.36 -5.75
C SER A 128 16.49 -1.90 -5.37
N ARG A 129 16.61 -1.05 -6.39
CA ARG A 129 16.63 0.41 -6.23
C ARG A 129 15.25 1.03 -6.16
N GLU A 130 14.20 0.22 -6.18
CA GLU A 130 12.81 0.68 -6.22
C GLU A 130 12.07 0.36 -4.93
N VAL A 131 11.35 1.35 -4.41
CA VAL A 131 10.58 1.26 -3.17
C VAL A 131 9.17 1.79 -3.41
N PHE A 132 8.19 1.17 -2.77
CA PHE A 132 6.80 1.61 -2.78
C PHE A 132 6.46 2.37 -1.49
N ASP A 133 5.61 3.38 -1.59
CA ASP A 133 5.09 4.08 -0.42
C ASP A 133 3.81 3.42 0.10
N PRO A 134 3.83 2.82 1.31
CA PRO A 134 2.63 2.32 1.96
C PRO A 134 1.87 3.41 2.73
N ALA A 135 2.46 4.59 2.95
CA ALA A 135 1.86 5.81 3.52
C ALA A 135 2.96 6.76 4.02
N SER A 136 3.97 6.18 4.69
CA SER A 136 4.89 6.91 5.55
C SER A 136 5.76 7.92 4.81
N TYR A 137 6.15 7.64 3.56
CA TYR A 137 7.02 8.55 2.83
C TYR A 137 6.24 9.79 2.38
N GLY A 138 5.01 9.62 1.87
CA GLY A 138 4.12 10.72 1.56
C GLY A 138 3.75 11.53 2.80
N GLN A 139 3.51 10.88 3.94
CA GLN A 139 3.31 11.55 5.23
C GLN A 139 4.55 12.35 5.67
N TYR A 140 5.75 11.80 5.49
CA TYR A 140 6.99 12.50 5.80
C TYR A 140 7.21 13.73 4.91
N LEU A 141 7.02 13.58 3.60
CA LEU A 141 7.26 14.63 2.62
C LEU A 141 6.18 15.73 2.64
N GLY A 142 4.93 15.37 2.94
CA GLY A 142 3.75 16.23 2.81
C GLY A 142 3.00 16.57 4.09
N GLY A 143 3.31 15.89 5.20
CA GLY A 143 2.51 15.94 6.42
C GLY A 143 1.28 15.03 6.35
N THR A 144 0.52 14.99 7.44
CA THR A 144 -0.77 14.29 7.55
C THR A 144 -1.93 15.27 7.55
N LYS A 145 -3.16 14.75 7.55
CA LYS A 145 -4.39 15.55 7.68
C LYS A 145 -4.43 16.39 8.97
N ASP A 146 -3.81 15.91 10.05
CA ASP A 146 -3.83 16.52 11.38
C ASP A 146 -2.52 17.26 11.68
N ARG A 147 -1.45 16.94 10.95
CA ARG A 147 -0.12 17.56 11.09
C ARG A 147 0.41 17.93 9.72
N PHE A 148 0.10 19.15 9.28
CA PHE A 148 0.58 19.70 8.00
C PHE A 148 2.10 19.98 7.95
N SER A 149 2.82 19.71 9.05
CA SER A 149 4.27 19.79 9.12
C SER A 149 4.90 18.58 8.43
N LYS A 150 5.91 18.84 7.60
CA LYS A 150 6.81 17.80 7.08
C LYS A 150 7.48 17.03 8.23
N LYS A 151 8.07 15.90 7.90
CA LYS A 151 8.83 15.00 8.79
C LYS A 151 7.98 14.23 9.81
N PHE A 152 6.66 14.17 9.62
CA PHE A 152 5.83 13.24 10.38
C PHE A 152 6.12 11.80 9.96
N THR A 153 6.22 10.90 10.94
CA THR A 153 6.30 9.47 10.69
C THR A 153 5.79 8.69 11.91
N ASP A 154 5.23 7.51 11.67
CA ASP A 154 4.76 6.57 12.69
C ASP A 154 5.81 5.48 12.94
N ASN A 155 6.11 5.20 14.21
CA ASN A 155 7.09 4.18 14.61
C ASN A 155 6.60 2.74 14.39
N ASN A 156 5.30 2.56 14.20
CA ASN A 156 4.75 1.24 13.92
C ASN A 156 4.92 0.88 12.44
N HIS A 157 5.03 1.87 11.55
CA HIS A 157 5.20 1.62 10.12
C HIS A 157 6.62 1.18 9.79
N LEU A 158 6.77 0.23 8.87
CA LEU A 158 8.08 -0.29 8.43
C LEU A 158 8.98 0.83 7.89
N ALA A 159 8.47 1.58 6.91
CA ALA A 159 9.14 2.76 6.37
C ALA A 159 9.37 3.84 7.45
N GLY A 160 8.46 3.96 8.42
CA GLY A 160 8.58 4.98 9.45
C GLY A 160 9.70 4.72 10.46
N LYS A 161 9.92 3.44 10.81
CA LYS A 161 11.04 2.99 11.65
C LYS A 161 12.39 3.36 11.03
N ILE A 162 12.57 3.14 9.73
CA ILE A 162 13.86 3.39 9.06
C ILE A 162 14.15 4.90 8.93
N ILE A 163 13.13 5.72 8.71
CA ILE A 163 13.25 7.18 8.65
C ILE A 163 13.70 7.71 10.01
N LYS A 164 13.07 7.26 11.12
CA LYS A 164 13.42 7.74 12.47
C LYS A 164 14.83 7.36 12.91
N LYS A 165 15.38 6.26 12.40
CA LYS A 165 16.77 5.87 12.67
C LYS A 165 17.78 6.79 11.98
N ASN A 166 17.35 7.77 11.20
CA ASN A 166 18.18 8.68 10.39
C ASN A 166 19.12 7.96 9.41
N LEU A 167 18.82 6.70 9.06
CA LEU A 167 19.58 5.94 8.08
C LEU A 167 19.13 6.25 6.65
N TYR A 168 17.88 6.69 6.49
CA TYR A 168 17.22 6.93 5.22
C TYR A 168 16.40 8.20 5.27
N GLU A 169 16.65 9.11 4.34
CA GLU A 169 15.97 10.40 4.25
C GLU A 169 15.14 10.48 2.97
N PRO A 170 13.80 10.52 3.07
CA PRO A 170 12.94 10.76 1.93
C PRO A 170 13.04 12.21 1.46
N LYS A 171 13.27 12.44 0.16
CA LYS A 171 13.36 13.77 -0.46
C LYS A 171 12.66 13.81 -1.82
N ILE A 172 12.36 15.02 -2.28
CA ILE A 172 11.98 15.27 -3.68
C ILE A 172 13.20 15.89 -4.36
N VAL A 173 13.75 15.21 -5.35
CA VAL A 173 14.91 15.64 -6.15
C VAL A 173 14.43 15.78 -7.58
N ASN A 174 14.57 16.97 -8.18
CA ASN A 174 14.10 17.26 -9.53
C ASN A 174 12.63 16.84 -9.78
N SER A 175 11.75 17.14 -8.83
CA SER A 175 10.32 16.76 -8.83
C SER A 175 10.02 15.26 -8.72
N TYR A 176 11.04 14.42 -8.50
CA TYR A 176 10.87 12.98 -8.31
C TYR A 176 11.17 12.59 -6.85
N PRO A 177 10.32 11.77 -6.21
CA PRO A 177 10.56 11.34 -4.83
C PRO A 177 11.60 10.22 -4.78
N LYS A 178 12.54 10.36 -3.85
CA LYS A 178 13.63 9.43 -3.61
C LYS A 178 13.81 9.17 -2.13
N ILE A 179 14.43 8.04 -1.80
CA ILE A 179 14.98 7.75 -0.47
C ILE A 179 16.51 7.80 -0.60
N ILE A 180 17.15 8.62 0.23
CA ILE A 180 18.60 8.81 0.20
C ILE A 180 19.20 8.23 1.47
N SER A 181 20.24 7.40 1.35
CA SER A 181 21.16 7.06 2.44
C SER A 181 22.57 7.54 2.10
N GLU A 182 23.53 7.37 3.01
CA GLU A 182 24.90 7.89 2.84
C GLU A 182 25.56 7.47 1.52
N ASN A 183 25.30 6.22 1.07
CA ASN A 183 25.98 5.63 -0.09
C ASN A 183 25.04 5.31 -1.26
N ASN A 184 23.72 5.45 -1.07
CA ASN A 184 22.74 4.87 -1.98
C ASN A 184 21.53 5.78 -2.17
N GLU A 185 21.01 5.79 -3.39
CA GLU A 185 19.71 6.37 -3.71
C GLU A 185 18.74 5.25 -4.13
N TYR A 186 17.48 5.44 -3.76
CA TYR A 186 16.37 4.56 -4.12
C TYR A 186 15.23 5.40 -4.68
N GLU A 187 14.63 4.93 -5.76
CA GLU A 187 13.45 5.51 -6.37
C GLU A 187 12.21 5.17 -5.56
N LEU A 188 11.37 6.17 -5.29
CA LEU A 188 10.08 5.95 -4.66
C LEU A 188 9.00 6.00 -5.74
N LEU A 189 8.39 4.86 -6.03
CA LEU A 189 7.58 4.65 -7.23
C LEU A 189 6.20 5.35 -7.17
N ASN A 190 5.68 5.51 -5.95
CA ASN A 190 4.41 6.15 -5.66
C ASN A 190 4.51 6.99 -4.38
N LEU A 191 3.59 7.94 -4.19
CA LEU A 191 3.41 8.65 -2.92
C LEU A 191 1.96 8.63 -2.48
N HIS A 192 1.72 8.19 -1.25
CA HIS A 192 0.41 8.33 -0.60
C HIS A 192 0.32 9.71 0.06
N ILE A 193 -0.35 10.63 -0.60
CA ILE A 193 -0.41 12.03 -0.19
C ILE A 193 -1.63 12.32 0.70
N HIS A 194 -1.36 12.67 1.95
CA HIS A 194 -2.41 13.15 2.86
C HIS A 194 -2.63 14.68 2.77
N SER A 195 -1.75 15.39 2.04
CA SER A 195 -1.77 16.83 1.90
C SER A 195 -2.63 17.28 0.73
N LYS A 196 -3.56 18.22 0.96
CA LYS A 196 -4.40 18.80 -0.11
C LYS A 196 -3.61 19.70 -1.09
N LYS A 197 -2.31 19.93 -0.87
CA LYS A 197 -1.46 20.77 -1.74
C LYS A 197 -0.79 19.95 -2.84
N ILE A 198 -1.60 19.26 -3.65
CA ILE A 198 -1.17 18.30 -4.69
C ILE A 198 -0.15 18.91 -5.67
N LYS A 199 -0.30 20.20 -6.02
CA LYS A 199 0.62 20.92 -6.93
C LYS A 199 2.11 20.85 -6.54
N ARG A 200 2.43 20.55 -5.27
CA ARG A 200 3.81 20.41 -4.79
C ARG A 200 4.47 19.07 -5.15
N PHE A 201 3.67 18.09 -5.55
CA PHE A 201 4.10 16.71 -5.82
C PHE A 201 3.93 16.32 -7.28
N LEU A 202 3.46 17.22 -8.14
CA LEU A 202 3.33 16.92 -9.55
C LEU A 202 4.73 16.85 -10.18
N PRO A 203 5.02 15.80 -10.97
CA PRO A 203 6.23 15.77 -11.79
C PRO A 203 6.25 16.99 -12.72
N LYS A 204 7.46 17.50 -13.00
CA LYS A 204 7.65 18.62 -13.95
C LYS A 204 7.82 18.09 -15.36
#